data_AF-A0A2V4V7V1-F1
#
_entry.id   AF-A0A2V4V7V1-F1
#
_cell.length_a   1.000
_cell.length_b   1.000
_cell.length_c   1.000
_cell.angle_alpha   90.00
_cell.angle_beta   90.00
_cell.angle_gamma   90.00
#
_symmetry.space_group_name_H-M   'P 1'
#
loop_
_entity.id
_entity.type
_entity.pdbx_description
1 polymer ?
#
loop_
_entity_poly.entity_id
_entity_poly.type
_entity_poly.pdbx_seq_one_letter_code
_entity_poly.pdbx_strand_id
1 'polypeptide(L)'
;MYKLITLLIVVVLLGCSDNTLRSSEQNEAINDSPLKEELNEMYTYKAITEEAETLESSKFLDTGIMAGEESAKFRGSLLTLFGEPLYKSDNAEDAYYYLIEVSRDARKWYFTVYEGPSGTAIGYGEKENQANAREASEALLEKIKETTPSDFNEVIYYEDFDSKITYGCKNGECFYKEENE
;
A
#
# COMPACT_ATOMS: atom_id res chain seq x y z
N MET A 1 59.63 23.32 -16.66
CA MET A 1 58.84 24.55 -16.41
C MET A 1 58.27 24.47 -15.00
N TYR A 2 58.53 25.51 -14.18
CA TYR A 2 57.93 25.92 -12.89
C TYR A 2 57.70 24.84 -11.81
N LYS A 3 58.54 24.82 -10.76
CA LYS A 3 58.38 25.52 -9.45
C LYS A 3 57.27 24.90 -8.57
N LEU A 4 57.59 24.47 -7.34
CA LEU A 4 57.31 25.24 -6.11
C LEU A 4 57.78 24.45 -4.87
N ILE A 5 58.57 25.14 -4.03
CA ILE A 5 58.77 24.87 -2.60
C ILE A 5 57.47 25.23 -1.88
N THR A 6 57.09 24.53 -0.79
CA THR A 6 56.49 25.04 0.49
C THR A 6 56.12 23.82 1.36
N LEU A 7 56.89 23.50 2.40
CA LEU A 7 56.81 23.95 3.80
C LEU A 7 55.68 23.30 4.61
N LEU A 8 56.13 22.56 5.62
CA LEU A 8 55.42 21.87 6.68
C LEU A 8 54.66 22.87 7.59
N ILE A 9 53.40 22.59 7.93
CA ILE A 9 52.80 23.06 9.19
C ILE A 9 52.10 21.88 9.85
N VAL A 10 52.66 21.48 10.99
CA VAL A 10 52.02 20.65 12.01
C VAL A 10 51.43 21.59 13.04
N VAL A 11 50.12 21.49 13.31
CA VAL A 11 49.54 21.93 14.58
C VAL A 11 48.64 20.81 15.09
N VAL A 12 49.09 20.19 16.16
CA VAL A 12 48.37 19.23 17.00
C VAL A 12 47.58 20.04 18.04
N LEU A 13 46.28 19.80 18.19
CA LEU A 13 45.60 19.93 19.47
C LEU A 13 44.50 18.87 19.60
N LEU A 14 44.72 17.97 20.56
CA LEU A 14 43.72 17.10 21.18
C LEU A 14 42.79 17.95 22.06
N GLY A 15 41.50 17.61 22.05
CA GLY A 15 40.52 18.10 23.01
C GLY A 15 39.25 17.25 22.97
N CYS A 16 39.15 16.29 23.89
CA CYS A 16 37.92 15.60 24.23
C CYS A 16 37.02 16.53 25.05
N SER A 17 35.70 16.56 24.82
CA SER A 17 34.68 16.60 25.89
C SER A 17 33.27 16.48 25.28
N ASP A 18 32.45 15.66 25.94
CA ASP A 18 31.08 15.28 25.61
C ASP A 18 30.13 16.46 25.34
N ASN A 19 29.21 16.30 24.37
CA ASN A 19 27.78 16.51 24.62
C ASN A 19 26.86 16.13 23.44
N THR A 20 25.81 15.38 23.81
CA THR A 20 24.46 15.46 23.25
C THR A 20 24.20 14.88 21.85
N LEU A 21 23.83 13.61 21.86
CA LEU A 21 23.09 12.93 20.80
C LEU A 21 21.63 13.42 20.79
N ARG A 22 21.27 14.33 19.87
CA ARG A 22 19.85 14.57 19.49
C ARG A 22 19.70 15.37 18.19
N SER A 23 19.22 14.70 17.15
CA SER A 23 18.23 15.14 16.13
C SER A 23 18.35 14.13 14.97
N SER A 24 17.42 13.19 14.77
CA SER A 24 16.07 13.34 14.20
C SER A 24 16.09 14.12 12.88
N GLU A 25 16.42 13.43 11.78
CA GLU A 25 16.14 13.86 10.41
C GLU A 25 16.38 12.68 9.45
N GLN A 26 15.41 11.76 9.39
CA GLN A 26 15.16 10.92 8.20
C GLN A 26 13.65 10.72 8.09
N ASN A 27 12.95 11.82 7.84
CA ASN A 27 11.62 11.82 7.23
C ASN A 27 11.74 12.70 5.98
N GLU A 28 12.42 12.20 4.96
CA GLU A 28 12.33 12.77 3.62
C GLU A 28 11.33 11.94 2.82
N ALA A 29 10.28 12.63 2.38
CA ALA A 29 9.24 12.12 1.52
C ALA A 29 9.84 11.61 0.21
N ILE A 30 9.72 10.30 -0.02
CA ILE A 30 9.94 9.68 -1.34
C ILE A 30 8.69 9.98 -2.17
N ASN A 31 8.51 11.23 -2.59
CA ASN A 31 7.48 11.59 -3.55
C ASN A 31 8.18 12.03 -4.83
N ASP A 32 8.12 11.13 -5.82
CA ASP A 32 8.55 11.30 -7.23
C ASP A 32 10.02 10.91 -7.56
N SER A 33 10.36 9.64 -7.31
CA SER A 33 11.66 9.06 -7.71
C SER A 33 11.50 8.17 -8.95
N PRO A 34 12.43 8.22 -9.94
CA PRO A 34 12.45 7.32 -11.11
C PRO A 34 12.40 5.83 -10.78
N LEU A 35 12.85 5.45 -9.58
CA LEU A 35 12.83 4.08 -9.08
C LEU A 35 11.41 3.54 -8.85
N LYS A 36 10.44 4.44 -8.64
CA LYS A 36 9.04 4.13 -8.35
C LYS A 36 8.32 3.65 -9.62
N GLU A 37 8.49 4.39 -10.71
CA GLU A 37 7.97 4.04 -12.03
C GLU A 37 8.61 2.75 -12.57
N GLU A 38 9.92 2.56 -12.38
CA GLU A 38 10.61 1.30 -12.72
C GLU A 38 10.09 0.09 -11.93
N LEU A 39 9.66 0.27 -10.68
CA LEU A 39 9.10 -0.83 -9.88
C LEU A 39 7.74 -1.28 -10.43
N ASN A 40 6.87 -0.35 -10.81
CA ASN A 40 5.53 -0.65 -11.31
C ASN A 40 5.51 -1.24 -12.72
N GLU A 41 6.47 -0.90 -13.59
CA GLU A 41 6.60 -1.54 -14.92
C GLU A 41 7.13 -2.98 -14.86
N MET A 42 7.70 -3.38 -13.71
CA MET A 42 8.38 -4.67 -13.55
C MET A 42 7.47 -5.81 -13.06
N TYR A 43 6.39 -5.47 -12.36
CA TYR A 43 5.44 -6.44 -11.84
C TYR A 43 4.21 -6.54 -12.74
N THR A 44 3.72 -7.77 -12.90
CA THR A 44 2.41 -8.02 -13.52
C THR A 44 1.41 -8.42 -12.44
N TYR A 45 0.20 -7.90 -12.54
CA TYR A 45 -0.86 -8.07 -11.54
C TYR A 45 -2.06 -8.75 -12.19
N LYS A 46 -2.57 -9.81 -11.56
CA LYS A 46 -3.73 -10.56 -12.06
C LYS A 46 -4.64 -10.95 -10.91
N ALA A 47 -5.93 -10.63 -11.01
CA ALA A 47 -6.93 -11.17 -10.12
C ALA A 47 -7.17 -12.66 -10.42
N ILE A 48 -7.19 -13.46 -9.38
CA ILE A 48 -7.64 -14.85 -9.42
C ILE A 48 -9.16 -14.84 -9.20
N THR A 49 -9.90 -15.46 -10.11
CA THR A 49 -11.37 -15.42 -10.13
C THR A 49 -12.02 -16.78 -9.91
N GLU A 50 -11.23 -17.83 -9.68
CA GLU A 50 -11.76 -19.17 -9.42
C GLU A 50 -11.98 -19.39 -7.92
N GLU A 51 -13.22 -19.68 -7.52
CA GLU A 51 -13.63 -19.84 -6.10
C GLU A 51 -12.86 -20.95 -5.35
N ALA A 52 -12.24 -21.89 -6.07
CA ALA A 52 -11.46 -22.96 -5.46
C ALA A 52 -10.14 -22.48 -4.83
N GLU A 53 -9.71 -21.25 -5.13
CA GLU A 53 -8.48 -20.65 -4.61
C GLU A 53 -8.80 -19.60 -3.54
N THR A 54 -9.09 -20.05 -2.32
CA THR A 54 -9.09 -19.18 -1.13
C THR A 54 -7.75 -19.30 -0.44
N LEU A 55 -7.05 -18.18 -0.24
CA LEU A 55 -5.80 -18.15 0.50
C LEU A 55 -6.07 -17.79 1.97
N GLU A 56 -5.73 -18.70 2.88
CA GLU A 56 -5.60 -18.36 4.31
C GLU A 56 -4.43 -17.39 4.46
N SER A 57 -4.73 -16.15 4.83
CA SER A 57 -3.75 -15.06 4.96
C SER A 57 -3.97 -14.27 6.24
N SER A 58 -2.90 -13.68 6.77
CA SER A 58 -2.96 -12.65 7.82
C SER A 58 -2.56 -11.29 7.24
N LYS A 59 -2.92 -10.20 7.93
CA LYS A 59 -2.48 -8.83 7.55
C LYS A 59 -0.95 -8.83 7.45
N PHE A 60 -0.45 -8.50 6.27
CA PHE A 60 0.97 -8.50 5.96
C PHE A 60 1.50 -7.08 5.73
N LEU A 61 0.69 -6.23 5.09
CA LEU A 61 0.99 -4.82 4.88
C LEU A 61 -0.18 -3.95 5.31
N ASP A 62 0.12 -2.92 6.10
CA ASP A 62 -0.79 -1.82 6.36
C ASP A 62 -0.84 -0.88 5.14
N THR A 63 -2.03 -0.57 4.67
CA THR A 63 -2.22 0.30 3.51
C THR A 63 -2.06 1.78 3.88
N GLY A 64 -2.24 2.12 5.16
CA GLY A 64 -2.34 3.49 5.64
C GLY A 64 -3.57 4.24 5.12
N ILE A 65 -4.55 3.52 4.55
CA ILE A 65 -5.80 4.09 4.05
C ILE A 65 -6.80 4.16 5.19
N MET A 66 -7.31 5.36 5.45
CA MET A 66 -8.30 5.58 6.50
C MET A 66 -9.73 5.45 5.93
N ALA A 67 -10.69 5.18 6.80
CA ALA A 67 -12.11 5.30 6.45
C ALA A 67 -12.42 6.72 5.92
N GLY A 68 -13.18 6.81 4.84
CA GLY A 68 -13.50 8.08 4.19
C GLY A 68 -13.41 7.97 2.66
N GLU A 69 -13.19 9.10 2.00
CA GLU A 69 -13.02 9.15 0.54
C GLU A 69 -11.80 8.34 0.07
N GLU A 70 -10.79 8.14 0.94
CA GLU A 70 -9.62 7.31 0.63
C GLU A 70 -9.97 5.83 0.50
N SER A 71 -10.85 5.28 1.35
CA SER A 71 -11.31 3.89 1.22
C SER A 71 -12.17 3.72 -0.03
N ALA A 72 -13.01 4.71 -0.34
CA ALA A 72 -13.77 4.73 -1.59
C ALA A 72 -12.85 4.74 -2.82
N LYS A 73 -11.80 5.59 -2.82
CA LYS A 73 -10.79 5.62 -3.88
C LYS A 73 -10.08 4.28 -4.00
N PHE A 74 -9.66 3.67 -2.90
CA PHE A 74 -8.99 2.37 -2.89
C PHE A 74 -9.88 1.28 -3.51
N ARG A 75 -11.16 1.20 -3.11
CA ARG A 75 -12.16 0.29 -3.67
C ARG A 75 -12.38 0.52 -5.16
N GLY A 76 -12.54 1.77 -5.59
CA GLY A 76 -12.70 2.14 -6.99
C GLY A 76 -11.47 1.79 -7.85
N SER A 77 -10.26 1.95 -7.31
CA SER A 77 -9.02 1.56 -7.98
C SER A 77 -8.90 0.06 -8.16
N LEU A 78 -9.32 -0.73 -7.16
CA LEU A 78 -9.40 -2.19 -7.29
C LEU A 78 -10.38 -2.60 -8.40
N LEU A 79 -11.56 -1.98 -8.46
CA LEU A 79 -12.53 -2.21 -9.53
C LEU A 79 -11.93 -1.91 -10.91
N THR A 80 -11.18 -0.82 -11.06
CA THR A 80 -10.48 -0.49 -12.33
C THR A 80 -9.46 -1.57 -12.72
N LEU A 81 -8.65 -2.02 -11.76
CA LEU A 81 -7.56 -2.95 -12.04
C LEU A 81 -8.02 -4.38 -12.25
N PHE A 82 -9.03 -4.80 -11.49
CA PHE A 82 -9.31 -6.22 -11.24
C PHE A 82 -10.77 -6.60 -11.47
N GLY A 83 -11.69 -5.65 -11.69
CA GLY A 83 -13.12 -5.92 -11.75
C GLY A 83 -13.69 -6.25 -10.37
N GLU A 84 -14.75 -7.06 -10.32
CA GLU A 84 -15.40 -7.43 -9.06
C GLU A 84 -14.52 -8.38 -8.20
N PRO A 85 -14.65 -8.33 -6.87
CA PRO A 85 -13.93 -9.19 -5.95
C PRO A 85 -14.44 -10.64 -6.01
N LEU A 86 -13.66 -11.58 -5.47
CA LEU A 86 -14.10 -12.97 -5.26
C LEU A 86 -15.26 -13.06 -4.27
N TYR A 87 -15.29 -12.15 -3.30
CA TYR A 87 -16.33 -12.05 -2.29
C TYR A 87 -16.65 -10.58 -2.00
N LYS A 88 -17.92 -10.32 -1.73
CA LYS A 88 -18.45 -9.01 -1.34
C LYS A 88 -19.64 -9.20 -0.42
N SER A 89 -19.76 -8.35 0.59
CA SER A 89 -20.94 -8.24 1.44
C SER A 89 -21.32 -6.79 1.67
N ASP A 90 -22.41 -6.56 2.39
CA ASP A 90 -22.81 -5.25 2.90
C ASP A 90 -22.32 -5.01 4.34
N ASN A 91 -21.54 -5.91 4.94
CA ASN A 91 -20.91 -5.70 6.24
C ASN A 91 -19.61 -4.91 6.08
N ALA A 92 -19.51 -3.74 6.71
CA ALA A 92 -18.30 -2.89 6.65
C ALA A 92 -17.04 -3.57 7.23
N GLU A 93 -17.22 -4.54 8.10
CA GLU A 93 -16.14 -5.31 8.71
C GLU A 93 -15.75 -6.56 7.89
N ASP A 94 -16.40 -6.81 6.76
CA ASP A 94 -16.11 -7.91 5.84
C ASP A 94 -16.61 -7.57 4.42
N ALA A 95 -16.27 -6.36 3.95
CA ALA A 95 -16.96 -5.75 2.81
C ALA A 95 -16.59 -6.41 1.48
N TYR A 96 -15.32 -6.79 1.30
CA TYR A 96 -14.86 -7.50 0.09
C TYR A 96 -13.53 -8.21 0.27
N TYR A 97 -13.24 -9.13 -0.66
CA TYR A 97 -11.99 -9.88 -0.73
C TYR A 97 -11.56 -10.17 -2.18
N TYR A 98 -10.32 -9.83 -2.51
CA TYR A 98 -9.62 -10.22 -3.73
C TYR A 98 -8.49 -11.19 -3.41
N LEU A 99 -8.20 -12.10 -4.33
CA LEU A 99 -6.92 -12.81 -4.43
C LEU A 99 -6.18 -12.31 -5.66
N ILE A 100 -4.96 -11.81 -5.47
CA ILE A 100 -4.17 -11.18 -6.52
C ILE A 100 -2.83 -11.91 -6.65
N GLU A 101 -2.59 -12.46 -7.84
CA GLU A 101 -1.26 -12.90 -8.26
C GLU A 101 -0.44 -11.68 -8.68
N VAL A 102 0.68 -11.48 -8.01
CA VAL A 102 1.74 -10.55 -8.39
C VAL A 102 2.90 -11.36 -8.91
N SER A 103 3.42 -11.03 -10.09
CA SER A 103 4.48 -11.81 -10.71
C SER A 103 5.60 -10.94 -11.28
N ARG A 104 6.81 -11.46 -11.25
CA ARG A 104 8.02 -10.87 -11.84
C ARG A 104 8.94 -12.00 -12.28
N ASP A 105 9.32 -11.99 -13.57
CA ASP A 105 10.05 -13.09 -14.20
C ASP A 105 9.34 -14.44 -13.98
N ALA A 106 9.97 -15.39 -13.30
CA ALA A 106 9.40 -16.69 -12.94
C ALA A 106 8.83 -16.75 -11.52
N ARG A 107 8.89 -15.66 -10.75
CA ARG A 107 8.41 -15.60 -9.35
C ARG A 107 6.97 -15.10 -9.31
N LYS A 108 6.21 -15.67 -8.38
CA LYS A 108 4.79 -15.37 -8.16
C LYS A 108 4.51 -15.28 -6.66
N TRP A 109 3.80 -14.25 -6.27
CA TRP A 109 3.30 -14.04 -4.91
C TRP A 109 1.78 -13.90 -4.99
N TYR A 110 1.09 -14.48 -4.02
CA TYR A 110 -0.35 -14.39 -3.93
C TYR A 110 -0.71 -13.56 -2.70
N PHE A 111 -1.39 -12.43 -2.94
CA PHE A 111 -1.83 -11.53 -1.89
C PHE A 111 -3.33 -11.49 -1.83
N THR A 112 -3.86 -11.41 -0.61
CA THR A 112 -5.25 -11.05 -0.42
C THR A 112 -5.35 -9.54 -0.29
N VAL A 113 -6.39 -8.95 -0.86
CA VAL A 113 -6.72 -7.53 -0.63
C VAL A 113 -8.16 -7.46 -0.18
N TYR A 114 -8.38 -6.97 1.04
CA TYR A 114 -9.67 -7.06 1.70
C TYR A 114 -9.94 -5.82 2.54
N GLU A 115 -11.22 -5.59 2.83
CA GLU A 115 -11.67 -4.61 3.81
C GLU A 115 -12.30 -5.35 5.00
N GLY A 116 -11.68 -5.19 6.17
CA GLY A 116 -12.09 -5.85 7.42
C GLY A 116 -12.31 -4.86 8.57
N PRO A 117 -12.38 -5.31 9.84
CA PRO A 117 -12.68 -4.44 10.99
C PRO A 117 -11.70 -3.27 11.19
N SER A 118 -10.47 -3.41 10.68
CA SER A 118 -9.44 -2.37 10.74
C SER A 118 -9.29 -1.57 9.44
N GLY A 119 -10.26 -1.66 8.55
CA GLY A 119 -10.21 -1.09 7.20
C GLY A 119 -9.44 -1.97 6.21
N THR A 120 -9.03 -1.35 5.10
CA THR A 120 -8.37 -2.02 3.98
C THR A 120 -6.95 -2.51 4.28
N ALA A 121 -6.68 -3.76 3.94
CA ALA A 121 -5.40 -4.42 4.18
C ALA A 121 -4.94 -5.28 3.00
N ILE A 122 -3.63 -5.53 2.95
CA ILE A 122 -3.04 -6.55 2.08
C ILE A 122 -2.54 -7.69 2.96
N GLY A 123 -3.04 -8.90 2.72
CA GLY A 123 -2.66 -10.11 3.44
C GLY A 123 -1.73 -11.01 2.63
N TYR A 124 -0.98 -11.85 3.34
CA TYR A 124 -0.08 -12.84 2.75
C TYR A 124 -0.08 -14.14 3.55
N GLY A 125 0.06 -15.29 2.88
CA GLY A 125 0.17 -16.59 3.53
C GLY A 125 1.61 -16.88 3.96
N GLU A 126 1.88 -16.92 5.27
CA GLU A 126 3.24 -17.15 5.83
C GLU A 126 3.90 -18.46 5.39
N LYS A 127 3.11 -19.47 4.97
CA LYS A 127 3.63 -20.74 4.44
C LYS A 127 4.45 -20.53 3.15
N GLU A 128 4.23 -19.43 2.47
CA GLU A 128 4.90 -19.07 1.23
C GLU A 128 6.07 -18.11 1.47
N ASN A 129 6.90 -18.25 2.51
CA ASN A 129 8.06 -17.38 2.82
C ASN A 129 9.05 -17.19 1.64
N GLN A 130 8.63 -16.44 0.64
CA GLN A 130 9.29 -16.17 -0.62
C GLN A 130 10.02 -14.84 -0.45
N ALA A 131 11.29 -14.83 -0.85
CA ALA A 131 12.06 -13.60 -0.90
C ALA A 131 11.28 -12.52 -1.67
N ASN A 132 11.35 -11.28 -1.19
CA ASN A 132 10.76 -10.09 -1.81
C ASN A 132 9.23 -10.01 -1.79
N ALA A 133 8.51 -10.83 -1.00
CA ALA A 133 7.06 -10.68 -0.83
C ALA A 133 6.67 -9.27 -0.34
N ARG A 134 7.49 -8.67 0.54
CA ARG A 134 7.29 -7.30 1.05
C ARG A 134 7.40 -6.24 -0.06
N GLU A 135 8.40 -6.36 -0.92
CA GLU A 135 8.61 -5.46 -2.07
C GLU A 135 7.45 -5.60 -3.08
N ALA A 136 7.03 -6.84 -3.37
CA ALA A 136 5.92 -7.11 -4.27
C ALA A 136 4.58 -6.58 -3.73
N SER A 137 4.34 -6.64 -2.41
CA SER A 137 3.11 -6.08 -1.81
C SER A 137 3.12 -4.54 -1.79
N GLU A 138 4.28 -3.91 -1.64
CA GLU A 138 4.43 -2.45 -1.77
C GLU A 138 4.14 -1.99 -3.20
N ALA A 139 4.69 -2.68 -4.20
CA ALA A 139 4.42 -2.40 -5.60
C ALA A 139 2.92 -2.55 -5.93
N LEU A 140 2.25 -3.57 -5.39
CA LEU A 140 0.80 -3.72 -5.54
C LEU A 140 0.02 -2.56 -4.89
N LEU A 141 0.35 -2.21 -3.64
CA LEU A 141 -0.31 -1.10 -2.93
C LEU A 141 -0.15 0.21 -3.70
N GLU A 142 1.05 0.47 -4.19
CA GLU A 142 1.37 1.66 -4.96
C GLU A 142 0.59 1.71 -6.27
N LYS A 143 0.56 0.60 -7.01
CA LYS A 143 -0.24 0.48 -8.23
C LYS A 143 -1.71 0.79 -7.99
N ILE A 144 -2.28 0.31 -6.88
CA ILE A 144 -3.66 0.62 -6.49
C ILE A 144 -3.84 2.12 -6.21
N LYS A 145 -2.92 2.72 -5.43
CA LYS A 145 -2.98 4.14 -5.06
C LYS A 145 -2.88 5.10 -6.26
N GLU A 146 -2.11 4.72 -7.28
CA GLU A 146 -1.89 5.52 -8.50
C GLU A 146 -2.99 5.32 -9.56
N THR A 147 -3.76 4.24 -9.44
CA THR A 147 -4.83 3.96 -10.40
C THR A 147 -5.98 4.95 -10.24
N THR A 148 -6.52 5.42 -11.38
CA THR A 148 -7.75 6.21 -11.39
C THR A 148 -8.93 5.30 -11.05
N PRO A 149 -9.76 5.64 -10.04
CA PRO A 149 -10.84 4.77 -9.60
C PRO A 149 -11.97 4.71 -10.62
N SER A 150 -12.60 3.53 -10.73
CA SER A 150 -13.82 3.33 -11.50
C SER A 150 -15.01 3.91 -10.77
N ASP A 151 -16.05 4.26 -11.52
CA ASP A 151 -17.30 4.72 -10.96
C ASP A 151 -18.02 3.57 -10.25
N PHE A 152 -18.43 3.79 -9.00
CA PHE A 152 -19.25 2.86 -8.22
C PHE A 152 -20.01 3.60 -7.12
N ASN A 153 -21.04 2.96 -6.59
CA ASN A 153 -21.83 3.46 -5.47
C ASN A 153 -22.35 2.28 -4.66
N GLU A 154 -21.89 2.16 -3.42
CA GLU A 154 -22.20 1.06 -2.53
C GLU A 154 -22.72 1.57 -1.18
N VAL A 155 -23.57 0.75 -0.56
CA VAL A 155 -24.07 0.95 0.80
C VAL A 155 -23.62 -0.26 1.61
N ILE A 156 -22.93 0.00 2.72
CA ILE A 156 -22.47 -0.99 3.69
C ILE A 156 -22.88 -0.56 5.10
N TYR A 157 -22.88 -1.49 6.04
CA TYR A 157 -23.36 -1.33 7.40
C TYR A 157 -22.26 -1.66 8.38
N TYR A 158 -22.02 -0.76 9.33
CA TYR A 158 -21.14 -1.00 10.46
C TYR A 158 -22.00 -1.33 11.69
N GLU A 159 -22.26 -2.64 11.87
CA GLU A 159 -23.20 -3.13 12.89
C GLU A 159 -22.81 -2.70 14.32
N ASP A 160 -21.51 -2.73 14.65
CA ASP A 160 -21.00 -2.34 15.98
C ASP A 160 -21.30 -0.88 16.33
N PHE A 161 -21.47 0.00 15.33
CA PHE A 161 -21.78 1.41 15.49
C PHE A 161 -23.21 1.78 15.10
N ASP A 162 -24.02 0.82 14.68
CA ASP A 162 -25.37 1.04 14.13
C ASP A 162 -25.36 2.13 13.05
N SER A 163 -24.36 2.07 12.16
CA SER A 163 -24.13 3.10 11.14
C SER A 163 -24.24 2.53 9.73
N LYS A 164 -24.81 3.35 8.85
CA LYS A 164 -24.91 3.10 7.41
C LYS A 164 -23.90 3.99 6.70
N ILE A 165 -23.05 3.36 5.90
CA ILE A 165 -22.03 4.02 5.09
C ILE A 165 -22.47 3.97 3.62
N THR A 166 -22.54 5.12 2.98
CA THR A 166 -22.71 5.26 1.53
C THR A 166 -21.42 5.84 0.94
N TYR A 167 -20.78 5.10 0.05
CA TYR A 167 -19.48 5.47 -0.50
C TYR A 167 -19.31 5.03 -1.94
N GLY A 168 -18.41 5.69 -2.66
CA GLY A 168 -18.27 5.46 -4.09
C GLY A 168 -17.33 6.45 -4.77
N CYS A 169 -17.21 6.30 -6.08
CA CYS A 169 -16.56 7.29 -6.93
C CYS A 169 -17.44 7.58 -8.14
N LYS A 170 -17.39 8.82 -8.64
CA LYS A 170 -18.12 9.27 -9.82
C LYS A 170 -17.30 10.29 -10.59
N ASN A 171 -17.01 9.99 -11.86
CA ASN A 171 -16.15 10.80 -12.72
C ASN A 171 -14.79 11.13 -12.08
N GLY A 172 -14.20 10.18 -11.35
CA GLY A 172 -12.92 10.35 -10.66
C GLY A 172 -12.96 11.09 -9.32
N GLU A 173 -14.13 11.60 -8.89
CA GLU A 173 -14.33 12.18 -7.55
C GLU A 173 -14.97 11.13 -6.62
N CYS A 174 -14.33 10.87 -5.49
CA CYS A 174 -14.81 9.88 -4.53
C CYS A 174 -15.56 10.54 -3.37
N PHE A 175 -16.55 9.84 -2.83
CA PHE A 175 -17.41 10.32 -1.75
C PHE A 175 -17.55 9.23 -0.69
N TYR A 176 -17.74 9.67 0.55
CA TYR A 176 -18.03 8.83 1.70
C TYR A 176 -18.98 9.57 2.62
N LYS A 177 -20.03 8.89 3.07
CA LYS A 177 -20.98 9.41 4.04
C LYS A 177 -21.38 8.32 5.01
N GLU A 178 -21.14 8.56 6.28
CA GLU A 178 -21.60 7.70 7.37
C GLU A 178 -22.73 8.41 8.13
N GLU A 179 -23.81 7.68 8.36
CA GLU A 179 -24.99 8.13 9.09
C GLU A 179 -25.34 7.07 10.13
N ASN A 180 -25.64 7.49 11.36
CA ASN A 180 -26.27 6.58 12.32
C ASN A 180 -27.66 6.21 11.80
N GLU A 181 -28.06 4.96 11.96
CA GLU A 181 -29.44 4.53 11.70
C GLU A 181 -30.42 4.92 12.82
#